data_AF-A0A1G4VP10-F1
#
_entry.id   AF-A0A1G4VP10-F1
#
_cell.length_a   1.000
_cell.length_b   1.000
_cell.length_c   1.000
_cell.angle_alpha   90.00
_cell.angle_beta   90.00
_cell.angle_gamma   90.00
#
_symmetry.space_group_name_H-M   'P 1'
#
loop_
_entity.id
_entity.type
_entity.pdbx_description
1 polymer ?
#
loop_
_entity_poly.entity_id
_entity_poly.type
_entity_poly.pdbx_seq_one_letter_code
_entity_poly.pdbx_strand_id
1 'polypeptide(L)'
;MLNSLKSHWSFGVILFGYHLMFTFIGYHYFKENGGDAAFYWLQLKASDSKDWLDFFNYGSNFMLFLNYPFVKLLHMDIAFGFFLYSCIGFLGIFQLYRLLRFHIGDRLLFFGINWLPLLLFLPNLHFWTAMLGKEALCFLFIATVLLELSKGKYTSIALLSSFLLLTVIRPHVSLMLFFSVFTGFFFFGKWTLKTKLIAFAIAAVVCSGLFYMFLQLSEIKSLDFERIRRFNVFSLMSFKDSGTYIPIIEYSYPYKLFTFYFRPLFTEIPSLYGIVLGLENVLVLTAHLLAFVLFLLHYKKLVFPLVFKVILIFALISGVLIVQRYSGFGIFARTKVMLQPFVMVVVLWIFAQLKNKPIASSQ
;
A
#
# COMPACT_ATOMS: atom_id res chain seq x y z
N MET A 1 -26.28 21.95 -2.86
CA MET A 1 -26.13 20.47 -2.80
C MET A 1 -25.90 19.86 -4.18
N LEU A 2 -26.76 20.10 -5.18
CA LEU A 2 -26.61 19.58 -6.55
C LEU A 2 -25.31 20.01 -7.27
N ASN A 3 -24.87 21.27 -7.14
CA ASN A 3 -23.62 21.73 -7.77
C ASN A 3 -22.36 21.12 -7.13
N SER A 4 -22.40 20.86 -5.82
CA SER A 4 -21.33 20.14 -5.12
C SER A 4 -21.28 18.68 -5.58
N LEU A 5 -22.43 17.99 -5.64
CA LEU A 5 -22.52 16.61 -6.12
C LEU A 5 -22.07 16.47 -7.58
N LYS A 6 -22.43 17.40 -8.46
CA LYS A 6 -21.95 17.43 -9.86
C LYS A 6 -20.43 17.61 -9.92
N SER A 7 -19.86 18.54 -9.16
CA SER A 7 -18.41 18.74 -9.09
C SER A 7 -17.68 17.48 -8.60
N HIS A 8 -18.25 16.76 -7.64
CA HIS A 8 -17.66 15.53 -7.11
C HIS A 8 -17.70 14.38 -8.12
N TRP A 9 -18.82 14.25 -8.85
CA TRP A 9 -18.95 13.28 -9.92
C TRP A 9 -17.96 13.55 -11.04
N SER A 10 -17.86 14.81 -11.49
CA SER A 10 -16.89 15.23 -12.51
C SER A 10 -15.45 14.92 -12.09
N PHE A 11 -15.08 15.18 -10.83
CA PHE A 11 -13.75 14.85 -10.32
C PHE A 11 -13.48 13.34 -10.32
N GLY A 12 -14.44 12.53 -9.87
CA GLY A 12 -14.32 11.07 -9.89
C GLY A 12 -14.17 10.49 -11.29
N VAL A 13 -14.90 11.03 -12.27
CA VAL A 13 -14.79 10.62 -13.69
C VAL A 13 -13.43 10.99 -14.27
N ILE A 14 -12.91 12.20 -14.01
CA ILE A 14 -11.57 12.60 -14.46
C ILE A 14 -10.50 11.70 -13.84
N LEU A 15 -10.62 11.41 -12.53
CA LEU A 15 -9.68 10.54 -11.83
C LEU A 15 -9.72 9.10 -12.38
N PHE A 16 -10.89 8.59 -12.74
CA PHE A 16 -11.04 7.28 -13.38
C PHE A 16 -10.44 7.27 -14.78
N GLY A 17 -10.72 8.29 -15.60
CA GLY A 17 -10.13 8.41 -16.94
C GLY A 17 -8.60 8.48 -16.89
N TYR A 18 -8.05 9.26 -15.96
CA TYR A 18 -6.60 9.29 -15.71
C TYR A 18 -6.08 7.91 -15.29
N HIS A 19 -6.78 7.19 -14.40
CA HIS A 19 -6.39 5.85 -13.99
C HIS A 19 -6.42 4.83 -15.14
N LEU A 20 -7.44 4.89 -16.01
CA LEU A 20 -7.54 4.03 -17.19
C LEU A 20 -6.41 4.27 -18.20
N MET A 21 -5.91 5.50 -18.33
CA MET A 21 -4.71 5.78 -19.11
C MET A 21 -3.52 4.94 -18.64
N PHE A 22 -3.35 4.77 -17.32
CA PHE A 22 -2.29 3.92 -16.77
C PHE A 22 -2.52 2.43 -17.01
N THR A 23 -3.75 1.98 -17.24
CA THR A 23 -4.01 0.60 -17.69
C THR A 23 -3.35 0.34 -19.04
N PHE A 24 -3.49 1.26 -19.98
CA PHE A 24 -2.85 1.15 -21.30
C PHE A 24 -1.32 1.21 -21.19
N ILE A 25 -0.79 2.16 -20.41
CA ILE A 25 0.66 2.29 -20.16
C ILE A 25 1.20 1.00 -19.51
N GLY A 26 0.53 0.50 -18.48
CA GLY A 26 0.94 -0.72 -17.76
C GLY A 26 0.85 -1.98 -18.63
N TYR A 27 -0.16 -2.07 -19.51
CA TYR A 27 -0.30 -3.17 -20.46
C TYR A 27 0.80 -3.17 -21.53
N HIS A 28 1.16 -1.99 -22.06
CA HIS A 28 2.29 -1.85 -22.98
C HIS A 28 3.61 -2.22 -22.32
N TYR A 29 3.86 -1.69 -21.11
CA TYR A 29 5.03 -2.02 -20.31
C TYR A 29 5.16 -3.53 -20.09
N PHE A 30 4.04 -4.19 -19.78
CA PHE A 30 3.99 -5.65 -19.63
C PHE A 30 4.31 -6.40 -20.93
N LYS A 31 3.83 -5.95 -22.09
CA LYS A 31 4.15 -6.60 -23.37
C LYS A 31 5.65 -6.55 -23.69
N GLU A 32 6.32 -5.45 -23.35
CA GLU A 32 7.74 -5.26 -23.61
C GLU A 32 8.64 -5.98 -22.61
N ASN A 33 8.25 -5.99 -21.32
CA ASN A 33 9.13 -6.43 -20.23
C ASN A 33 8.66 -7.75 -19.57
N GLY A 34 7.47 -8.23 -19.90
CA GLY A 34 6.81 -9.34 -19.21
C GLY A 34 6.48 -9.01 -17.75
N GLY A 35 6.42 -10.04 -16.91
CA GLY A 35 6.27 -9.92 -15.47
C GLY A 35 5.21 -10.85 -14.87
N ASP A 36 4.97 -10.69 -13.56
CA ASP A 36 4.06 -11.54 -12.77
C ASP A 36 2.64 -11.62 -13.34
N ALA A 37 2.22 -10.64 -14.15
CA ALA A 37 0.88 -10.60 -14.72
C ALA A 37 0.58 -11.83 -15.60
N ALA A 38 1.56 -12.31 -16.38
CA ALA A 38 1.42 -13.52 -17.19
C ALA A 38 1.16 -14.76 -16.30
N PHE A 39 1.88 -14.85 -15.18
CA PHE A 39 1.66 -15.90 -14.20
C PHE A 39 0.25 -15.80 -13.61
N TYR A 40 -0.14 -14.64 -13.08
CA TYR A 40 -1.46 -14.46 -12.46
C TYR A 40 -2.62 -14.69 -13.43
N TRP A 41 -2.42 -14.51 -14.74
CA TRP A 41 -3.41 -14.78 -15.77
C TRP A 41 -3.30 -16.19 -16.39
N LEU A 42 -2.66 -17.14 -15.68
CA LEU A 42 -2.56 -18.56 -16.06
C LEU A 42 -1.95 -18.80 -17.45
N GLN A 43 -1.05 -17.92 -17.91
CA GLN A 43 -0.38 -18.04 -19.21
C GLN A 43 0.93 -18.84 -19.16
N LEU A 44 1.31 -19.34 -17.98
CA LEU A 44 2.49 -20.21 -17.84
C LEU A 44 2.10 -21.69 -17.97
N LYS A 45 2.95 -22.49 -18.61
CA LYS A 45 2.74 -23.94 -18.77
C LYS A 45 2.48 -24.68 -17.45
N ALA A 46 3.05 -24.19 -16.35
CA ALA A 46 2.88 -24.77 -15.02
C ALA A 46 1.43 -24.71 -14.47
N SER A 47 0.55 -23.92 -15.08
CA SER A 47 -0.86 -23.82 -14.72
C SER A 47 -1.80 -24.68 -15.58
N ASP A 48 -1.32 -25.32 -16.65
CA ASP A 48 -2.20 -26.02 -17.59
C ASP A 48 -2.71 -27.36 -17.10
N SER A 49 -1.98 -28.01 -16.18
CA SER A 49 -2.33 -29.33 -15.64
C SER A 49 -3.06 -29.26 -14.28
N LYS A 50 -3.53 -28.08 -13.86
CA LYS A 50 -4.12 -27.86 -12.54
C LYS A 50 -5.57 -27.41 -12.66
N ASP A 51 -6.41 -27.96 -11.79
CA ASP A 51 -7.82 -27.60 -11.69
C ASP A 51 -8.02 -26.36 -10.82
N TRP A 52 -9.23 -25.78 -10.84
CA TRP A 52 -9.54 -24.54 -10.13
C TRP A 52 -9.21 -24.61 -8.64
N LEU A 53 -9.61 -25.69 -7.96
CA LEU A 53 -9.43 -25.85 -6.51
C LEU A 53 -7.97 -26.09 -6.10
N ASP A 54 -7.09 -26.52 -7.01
CA ASP A 54 -5.66 -26.68 -6.74
C ASP A 54 -5.00 -25.34 -6.39
N PHE A 55 -5.59 -24.24 -6.85
CA PHE A 55 -5.13 -22.90 -6.58
C PHE A 55 -5.70 -22.30 -5.28
N PHE A 56 -6.61 -23.00 -4.58
CA PHE A 56 -7.21 -22.53 -3.33
C PHE A 56 -6.21 -22.59 -2.17
N ASN A 57 -5.24 -21.70 -2.22
CA ASN A 57 -4.16 -21.54 -1.26
C ASN A 57 -3.77 -20.06 -1.19
N TYR A 58 -3.18 -19.60 -0.10
CA TYR A 58 -2.83 -18.20 0.11
C TYR A 58 -1.65 -17.75 -0.79
N GLY A 59 -1.44 -16.44 -0.90
CA GLY A 59 -0.34 -15.83 -1.64
C GLY A 59 -0.60 -15.74 -3.13
N SER A 60 0.40 -16.14 -3.92
CA SER A 60 0.34 -16.09 -5.39
C SER A 60 -0.69 -17.05 -5.99
N ASN A 61 -0.92 -18.21 -5.36
CA ASN A 61 -1.89 -19.19 -5.84
C ASN A 61 -3.32 -18.67 -5.77
N PHE A 62 -3.66 -17.89 -4.74
CA PHE A 62 -4.98 -17.29 -4.64
C PHE A 62 -5.30 -16.37 -5.82
N MET A 63 -4.31 -15.70 -6.40
CA MET A 63 -4.51 -14.89 -7.60
C MET A 63 -4.91 -15.75 -8.80
N LEU A 64 -4.30 -16.94 -8.94
CA LEU A 64 -4.67 -17.91 -9.97
C LEU A 64 -6.09 -18.43 -9.72
N PHE A 65 -6.44 -18.72 -8.46
CA PHE A 65 -7.79 -19.11 -8.07
C PHE A 65 -8.83 -18.06 -8.43
N LEU A 66 -8.56 -16.78 -8.15
CA LEU A 66 -9.46 -15.67 -8.50
C LEU A 66 -9.62 -15.50 -10.01
N ASN A 67 -8.53 -15.67 -10.76
CA ASN A 67 -8.52 -15.42 -12.20
C ASN A 67 -8.99 -16.64 -13.03
N TYR A 68 -8.99 -17.84 -12.46
CA TYR A 68 -9.33 -19.09 -13.15
C TYR A 68 -10.67 -19.06 -13.90
N PRO A 69 -11.79 -18.57 -13.32
CA PRO A 69 -13.05 -18.50 -14.05
C PRO A 69 -12.97 -17.61 -15.29
N PHE A 70 -12.28 -16.48 -15.21
CA PHE A 70 -12.14 -15.57 -16.33
C PHE A 70 -11.28 -16.16 -17.45
N VAL A 71 -10.20 -16.87 -17.10
CA VAL A 71 -9.25 -17.40 -18.08
C VAL A 71 -9.69 -18.73 -18.67
N LYS A 72 -10.03 -19.71 -17.83
CA LYS A 72 -10.29 -21.09 -18.26
C LYS A 72 -11.75 -21.37 -18.58
N LEU A 73 -12.71 -20.67 -17.94
CA LEU A 73 -14.15 -20.86 -18.22
C LEU A 73 -14.69 -19.85 -19.24
N LEU A 74 -14.29 -18.57 -19.12
CA LEU A 74 -14.77 -17.49 -19.99
C LEU A 74 -13.82 -17.15 -21.15
N HIS A 75 -12.63 -17.75 -21.19
CA HIS A 75 -11.61 -17.53 -22.22
C HIS A 75 -11.24 -16.04 -22.44
N MET A 76 -11.28 -15.25 -21.37
CA MET A 76 -10.94 -13.83 -21.41
C MET A 76 -9.43 -13.64 -21.57
N ASP A 77 -9.05 -12.70 -22.43
CA ASP A 77 -7.66 -12.38 -22.69
C ASP A 77 -7.02 -11.58 -21.53
N ILE A 78 -5.70 -11.45 -21.58
CA ILE A 78 -4.97 -10.72 -20.54
C ILE A 78 -5.26 -9.21 -20.55
N ALA A 79 -5.72 -8.65 -21.68
CA ALA A 79 -6.15 -7.25 -21.73
C ALA A 79 -7.39 -7.02 -20.84
N PHE A 80 -8.36 -7.93 -20.87
CA PHE A 80 -9.48 -7.92 -19.92
C PHE A 80 -8.99 -7.99 -18.47
N GLY A 81 -7.97 -8.81 -18.18
CA GLY A 81 -7.37 -8.87 -16.85
C GLY A 81 -6.78 -7.53 -16.39
N PHE A 82 -6.06 -6.82 -17.25
CA PHE A 82 -5.57 -5.47 -16.93
C PHE A 82 -6.73 -4.49 -16.66
N PHE A 83 -7.78 -4.52 -17.47
CA PHE A 83 -8.96 -3.68 -17.26
C PHE A 83 -9.68 -4.00 -15.94
N LEU A 84 -9.87 -5.29 -15.63
CA LEU A 84 -10.50 -5.76 -14.39
C LEU A 84 -9.73 -5.28 -13.16
N TYR A 85 -8.42 -5.50 -13.13
CA TYR A 85 -7.57 -5.08 -12.01
C TYR A 85 -7.46 -3.57 -11.90
N SER A 86 -7.51 -2.83 -13.01
CA SER A 86 -7.60 -1.38 -12.98
C SER A 86 -8.92 -0.88 -12.38
N CYS A 87 -10.05 -1.52 -12.68
CA CYS A 87 -11.31 -1.20 -11.99
C CYS A 87 -11.18 -1.40 -10.47
N ILE A 88 -10.57 -2.51 -10.04
CA ILE A 88 -10.31 -2.80 -8.62
C ILE A 88 -9.37 -1.75 -8.00
N GLY A 89 -8.28 -1.40 -8.69
CA GLY A 89 -7.31 -0.40 -8.25
C GLY A 89 -7.95 0.97 -8.08
N PHE A 90 -8.82 1.36 -9.03
CA PHE A 90 -9.59 2.59 -8.92
C PHE A 90 -10.54 2.59 -7.72
N LEU A 91 -11.19 1.47 -7.40
CA LEU A 91 -11.98 1.38 -6.16
C LEU A 91 -11.10 1.67 -4.93
N GLY A 92 -9.85 1.21 -4.92
CA GLY A 92 -8.88 1.54 -3.86
C GLY A 92 -8.55 3.04 -3.81
N ILE A 93 -8.30 3.66 -4.96
CA ILE A 93 -8.07 5.11 -5.06
C ILE A 93 -9.30 5.88 -4.58
N PHE A 94 -10.50 5.41 -4.89
CA PHE A 94 -11.74 6.00 -4.43
C PHE A 94 -11.90 5.88 -2.91
N GLN A 95 -11.48 4.77 -2.28
CA GLN A 95 -11.43 4.68 -0.82
C GLN A 95 -10.41 5.65 -0.21
N LEU A 96 -9.24 5.81 -0.83
CA LEU A 96 -8.26 6.82 -0.43
C LEU A 96 -8.84 8.25 -0.53
N TYR A 97 -9.56 8.56 -1.61
CA TYR A 97 -10.27 9.84 -1.76
C TYR A 97 -11.29 10.05 -0.64
N ARG A 98 -12.08 9.03 -0.29
CA ARG A 98 -13.01 9.10 0.84
C ARG A 98 -12.30 9.29 2.17
N LEU A 99 -11.14 8.67 2.38
CA LEU A 99 -10.32 8.82 3.58
C LEU A 99 -9.77 10.25 3.70
N LEU A 100 -9.23 10.81 2.62
CA LEU A 100 -8.79 12.20 2.57
C LEU A 100 -9.93 13.16 2.91
N ARG A 101 -11.09 12.99 2.27
CA ARG A 101 -12.25 13.83 2.53
C ARG A 101 -12.77 13.72 3.96
N PHE A 102 -12.77 12.52 4.52
CA PHE A 102 -13.23 12.28 5.88
C PHE A 102 -12.39 13.06 6.91
N HIS A 103 -11.07 13.15 6.72
CA HIS A 103 -10.20 13.86 7.66
C HIS A 103 -9.93 15.32 7.28
N ILE A 104 -9.65 15.60 6.01
CA ILE A 104 -9.15 16.92 5.55
C ILE A 104 -10.26 17.79 4.94
N GLY A 105 -11.32 17.17 4.39
CA GLY A 105 -12.37 17.86 3.65
C GLY A 105 -12.11 17.93 2.13
N ASP A 106 -12.74 18.89 1.45
CA ASP A 106 -12.78 18.93 -0.02
C ASP A 106 -11.62 19.73 -0.66
N ARG A 107 -10.92 20.57 0.11
CA ARG A 107 -9.86 21.44 -0.41
C ARG A 107 -8.80 21.71 0.64
N LEU A 108 -7.53 21.51 0.27
CA LEU A 108 -6.38 21.88 1.09
C LEU A 108 -5.44 22.79 0.30
N LEU A 109 -5.70 24.10 0.35
CA LEU A 109 -4.73 25.06 -0.18
C LEU A 109 -3.61 25.27 0.83
N PHE A 110 -2.38 24.95 0.46
CA PHE A 110 -1.19 25.24 1.24
C PHE A 110 -0.12 25.79 0.29
N PHE A 111 0.42 26.97 0.58
CA PHE A 111 1.20 27.79 -0.37
C PHE A 111 0.49 28.04 -1.72
N GLY A 112 -0.83 28.26 -1.70
CA GLY A 112 -1.63 28.53 -2.91
C GLY A 112 -1.96 27.29 -3.76
N ILE A 113 -1.34 26.15 -3.49
CA ILE A 113 -1.55 24.89 -4.24
C ILE A 113 -2.57 24.00 -3.52
N ASN A 114 -3.49 23.39 -4.25
CA ASN A 114 -4.39 22.38 -3.69
C ASN A 114 -3.70 21.01 -3.66
N TRP A 115 -3.36 20.53 -2.47
CA TRP A 115 -2.58 19.30 -2.29
C TRP A 115 -3.40 18.01 -2.44
N LEU A 116 -4.73 18.08 -2.30
CA LEU A 116 -5.59 16.90 -2.40
C LEU A 116 -5.53 16.27 -3.82
N PRO A 117 -5.79 17.02 -4.91
CA PRO A 117 -5.62 16.51 -6.25
C PRO A 117 -4.18 16.07 -6.52
N LEU A 118 -3.18 16.83 -6.06
CA LEU A 118 -1.77 16.50 -6.29
C LEU A 118 -1.41 15.09 -5.81
N LEU A 119 -1.87 14.70 -4.62
CA LEU A 119 -1.69 13.35 -4.09
C LEU A 119 -2.46 12.29 -4.89
N LEU A 120 -3.69 12.60 -5.26
CA LEU A 120 -4.56 11.65 -5.97
C LEU A 120 -4.12 11.42 -7.40
N PHE A 121 -3.40 12.34 -8.03
CA PHE A 121 -2.91 12.23 -9.41
C PHE A 121 -1.44 11.80 -9.52
N LEU A 122 -0.82 11.34 -8.41
CA LEU A 122 0.55 10.85 -8.43
C LEU A 122 0.70 9.65 -9.39
N PRO A 123 1.57 9.72 -10.42
CA PRO A 123 1.64 8.70 -11.46
C PRO A 123 2.01 7.31 -10.95
N ASN A 124 2.89 7.20 -9.94
CA ASN A 124 3.28 5.90 -9.38
C ASN A 124 2.10 5.18 -8.72
N LEU A 125 1.20 5.92 -8.05
CA LEU A 125 -0.03 5.37 -7.47
C LEU A 125 -0.87 4.71 -8.57
N HIS A 126 -1.14 5.42 -9.67
CA HIS A 126 -1.97 4.90 -10.75
C HIS A 126 -1.30 3.75 -11.50
N PHE A 127 0.01 3.86 -11.78
CA PHE A 127 0.75 2.84 -12.51
C PHE A 127 0.62 1.45 -11.85
N TRP A 128 0.96 1.32 -10.56
CA TRP A 128 0.94 0.00 -9.91
C TRP A 128 -0.45 -0.48 -9.51
N THR A 129 -1.43 0.42 -9.35
CA THR A 129 -2.82 0.02 -9.07
C THR A 129 -3.62 -0.27 -10.33
N ALA A 130 -3.19 0.20 -11.50
CA ALA A 130 -3.84 -0.10 -12.79
C ALA A 130 -3.37 -1.41 -13.41
N MET A 131 -2.20 -1.92 -13.00
CA MET A 131 -1.65 -3.17 -13.53
C MET A 131 -2.30 -4.41 -12.93
N LEU A 132 -2.35 -5.49 -13.72
CA LEU A 132 -2.75 -6.82 -13.27
C LEU A 132 -1.77 -7.33 -12.22
N GLY A 133 -2.24 -7.46 -10.97
CA GLY A 133 -1.43 -7.97 -9.88
C GLY A 133 -2.07 -7.81 -8.51
N LYS A 134 -1.36 -8.28 -7.48
CA LYS A 134 -1.82 -8.23 -6.08
C LYS A 134 -2.02 -6.80 -5.57
N GLU A 135 -1.42 -5.82 -6.23
CA GLU A 135 -1.22 -4.48 -5.68
C GLU A 135 -2.50 -3.67 -5.69
N ALA A 136 -3.30 -3.79 -6.75
CA ALA A 136 -4.65 -3.23 -6.81
C ALA A 136 -5.54 -3.74 -5.66
N LEU A 137 -5.53 -5.05 -5.42
CA LEU A 137 -6.30 -5.69 -4.34
C LEU A 137 -5.81 -5.27 -2.96
N CYS A 138 -4.50 -5.36 -2.72
CA CYS A 138 -3.91 -4.97 -1.44
C CYS A 138 -4.17 -3.50 -1.13
N PHE A 139 -4.02 -2.61 -2.11
CA PHE A 139 -4.28 -1.20 -1.95
C PHE A 139 -5.75 -0.92 -1.59
N LEU A 140 -6.70 -1.55 -2.28
CA LEU A 140 -8.13 -1.46 -1.97
C LEU A 140 -8.44 -1.91 -0.54
N PHE A 141 -7.92 -3.07 -0.12
CA PHE A 141 -8.19 -3.60 1.21
C PHE A 141 -7.57 -2.76 2.33
N ILE A 142 -6.33 -2.28 2.15
CA ILE A 142 -5.68 -1.39 3.12
C ILE A 142 -6.45 -0.07 3.22
N ALA A 143 -6.83 0.54 2.08
CA ALA A 143 -7.60 1.78 2.05
C ALA A 143 -8.96 1.62 2.74
N THR A 144 -9.65 0.49 2.50
CA THR A 144 -10.94 0.18 3.12
C THR A 144 -10.81 -0.01 4.62
N VAL A 145 -9.80 -0.77 5.08
CA VAL A 145 -9.51 -0.95 6.51
C VAL A 145 -9.28 0.40 7.19
N LEU A 146 -8.38 1.22 6.66
CA LEU A 146 -8.06 2.53 7.26
C LEU A 146 -9.25 3.49 7.26
N LEU A 147 -10.09 3.45 6.22
CA LEU A 147 -11.31 4.25 6.15
C LEU A 147 -12.36 3.82 7.18
N GLU A 148 -12.63 2.53 7.31
CA GLU A 148 -13.63 2.03 8.26
C GLU A 148 -13.15 2.20 9.72
N LEU A 149 -11.84 2.05 9.97
CA LEU A 149 -11.23 2.43 11.26
C LEU A 149 -11.41 3.93 11.55
N SER A 150 -11.27 4.79 10.53
CA SER A 150 -11.43 6.24 10.69
C SER A 150 -12.85 6.63 11.06
N LYS A 151 -13.84 5.91 10.54
CA LYS A 151 -15.26 6.10 10.86
C LYS A 151 -15.68 5.45 12.19
N GLY A 152 -14.78 4.76 12.89
CA GLY A 152 -15.09 3.99 14.09
C GLY A 152 -15.92 2.72 13.84
N LYS A 153 -15.99 2.23 12.60
CA LYS A 153 -16.79 1.06 12.20
C LYS A 153 -15.99 -0.24 12.31
N TYR A 154 -15.60 -0.59 13.54
CA TYR A 154 -14.66 -1.67 13.84
C TYR A 154 -15.14 -3.08 13.50
N THR A 155 -16.45 -3.28 13.39
CA THR A 155 -17.07 -4.59 13.08
C THR A 155 -17.79 -4.60 11.72
N SER A 156 -17.52 -3.60 10.87
CA SER A 156 -18.13 -3.56 9.54
C SER A 156 -17.70 -4.78 8.72
N ILE A 157 -18.64 -5.33 7.95
CA ILE A 157 -18.38 -6.44 7.01
C ILE A 157 -17.23 -6.07 6.06
N ALA A 158 -17.19 -4.80 5.61
CA ALA A 158 -16.13 -4.29 4.75
C ALA A 158 -14.74 -4.33 5.39
N LEU A 159 -14.61 -3.98 6.68
CA LEU A 159 -13.34 -4.06 7.40
C LEU A 159 -12.90 -5.51 7.57
N LEU A 160 -13.81 -6.38 8.03
CA LEU A 160 -13.50 -7.79 8.28
C LEU A 160 -13.14 -8.53 6.98
N SER A 161 -13.94 -8.35 5.92
CA SER A 161 -13.67 -8.98 4.63
C SER A 161 -12.37 -8.46 4.01
N SER A 162 -12.06 -7.16 4.14
CA SER A 162 -10.80 -6.60 3.65
C SER A 162 -9.59 -7.19 4.38
N PHE A 163 -9.65 -7.34 5.70
CA PHE A 163 -8.57 -7.99 6.47
C PHE A 163 -8.40 -9.46 6.11
N LEU A 164 -9.50 -10.21 5.94
CA LEU A 164 -9.45 -11.63 5.57
C LEU A 164 -8.88 -11.80 4.15
N LEU A 165 -9.38 -11.05 3.17
CA LEU A 165 -8.88 -11.12 1.79
C LEU A 165 -7.42 -10.65 1.69
N LEU A 166 -7.04 -9.60 2.41
CA LEU A 166 -5.64 -9.17 2.50
C LEU A 166 -4.76 -10.25 3.12
N THR A 167 -5.25 -10.96 4.14
CA THR A 167 -4.55 -12.10 4.75
C THR A 167 -4.30 -13.19 3.75
N VAL A 168 -5.31 -13.57 2.97
CA VAL A 168 -5.15 -14.65 1.97
C VAL A 168 -4.20 -14.22 0.85
N ILE A 169 -4.24 -12.98 0.36
CA ILE A 169 -3.41 -12.53 -0.76
C ILE A 169 -1.97 -12.20 -0.34
N ARG A 170 -1.81 -11.52 0.80
CA ARG A 170 -0.51 -11.10 1.36
C ARG A 170 -0.49 -11.23 2.89
N PRO A 171 -0.24 -12.45 3.44
CA PRO A 171 -0.19 -12.69 4.88
C PRO A 171 0.77 -11.76 5.62
N HIS A 172 1.94 -11.48 5.05
CA HIS A 172 2.94 -10.59 5.65
C HIS A 172 2.46 -9.13 5.74
N VAL A 173 1.75 -8.61 4.73
CA VAL A 173 1.20 -7.24 4.77
C VAL A 173 0.06 -7.16 5.77
N SER A 174 -0.80 -8.19 5.80
CA SER A 174 -1.85 -8.32 6.81
C SER A 174 -1.28 -8.35 8.23
N LEU A 175 -0.20 -9.12 8.47
CA LEU A 175 0.51 -9.15 9.75
C LEU A 175 0.99 -7.76 10.17
N MET A 176 1.67 -7.04 9.26
CA MET A 176 2.18 -5.70 9.53
C MET A 176 1.04 -4.71 9.84
N LEU A 177 -0.06 -4.75 9.07
CA LEU A 177 -1.20 -3.86 9.29
C LEU A 177 -1.95 -4.20 10.59
N PHE A 178 -2.24 -5.47 10.83
CA PHE A 178 -2.93 -5.95 12.03
C PHE A 178 -2.13 -5.61 13.29
N PHE A 179 -0.82 -5.87 13.29
CA PHE A 179 0.04 -5.52 14.41
C PHE A 179 0.07 -4.00 14.65
N SER A 180 0.02 -3.20 13.58
CA SER A 180 -0.03 -1.74 13.68
C SER A 180 -1.36 -1.22 14.24
N VAL A 181 -2.47 -1.85 13.84
CA VAL A 181 -3.79 -1.58 14.43
C VAL A 181 -3.77 -1.96 15.91
N PHE A 182 -3.35 -3.18 16.24
CA PHE A 182 -3.28 -3.67 17.61
C PHE A 182 -2.45 -2.74 18.50
N THR A 183 -1.22 -2.43 18.11
CA THR A 183 -0.33 -1.54 18.87
C THR A 183 -0.91 -0.13 18.99
N GLY A 184 -1.49 0.42 17.91
CA GLY A 184 -2.16 1.71 17.93
C GLY A 184 -3.27 1.76 18.98
N PHE A 185 -4.19 0.80 18.99
CA PHE A 185 -5.28 0.73 19.98
C PHE A 185 -4.78 0.38 21.39
N PHE A 186 -3.77 -0.48 21.52
CA PHE A 186 -3.23 -0.89 22.81
C PHE A 186 -2.60 0.29 23.57
N PHE A 187 -1.81 1.12 22.88
CA PHE A 187 -1.11 2.26 23.48
C PHE A 187 -1.96 3.53 23.51
N PHE A 188 -2.72 3.82 22.45
CA PHE A 188 -3.43 5.10 22.30
C PHE A 188 -4.95 4.99 22.40
N GLY A 189 -5.50 3.78 22.47
CA GLY A 189 -6.92 3.54 22.67
C GLY A 189 -7.32 3.71 24.14
N LYS A 190 -8.57 4.15 24.35
CA LYS A 190 -9.19 4.31 25.68
C LYS A 190 -9.73 2.97 26.22
N TRP A 191 -8.90 1.93 26.24
CA TRP A 191 -9.28 0.58 26.69
C TRP A 191 -8.96 0.33 28.16
N THR A 192 -9.85 -0.37 28.86
CA THR A 192 -9.60 -0.85 30.23
C THR A 192 -8.52 -1.92 30.26
N LEU A 193 -7.84 -2.12 31.40
CA LEU A 193 -6.78 -3.12 31.53
C LEU A 193 -7.27 -4.54 31.16
N LYS A 194 -8.49 -4.91 31.58
CA LYS A 194 -9.11 -6.21 31.23
C LYS A 194 -9.27 -6.37 29.72
N THR A 195 -9.79 -5.35 29.04
CA THR A 195 -9.93 -5.34 27.58
C THR A 195 -8.57 -5.44 26.89
N LYS A 196 -7.54 -4.76 27.41
CA LYS A 196 -6.17 -4.84 26.85
C LYS A 196 -5.58 -6.24 26.96
N LEU A 197 -5.77 -6.93 28.09
CA LEU A 197 -5.28 -8.30 28.28
C LEU A 197 -5.97 -9.30 27.34
N ILE A 198 -7.29 -9.21 27.20
CA ILE A 198 -8.06 -10.06 26.27
C ILE A 198 -7.63 -9.77 24.82
N ALA A 199 -7.55 -8.50 24.45
CA ALA A 199 -7.11 -8.10 23.11
C ALA A 199 -5.68 -8.57 22.81
N PHE A 200 -4.78 -8.55 23.81
CA PHE A 200 -3.41 -9.05 23.66
C PHE A 200 -3.39 -10.56 23.42
N ALA A 201 -4.14 -11.34 24.19
CA ALA A 201 -4.25 -12.79 23.97
C ALA A 201 -4.78 -13.12 22.57
N ILE A 202 -5.84 -12.44 22.12
CA ILE A 202 -6.38 -12.61 20.76
C ILE A 202 -5.34 -12.20 19.71
N ALA A 203 -4.69 -11.05 19.89
CA ALA A 203 -3.69 -10.56 18.95
C ALA A 203 -2.49 -11.49 18.86
N ALA A 204 -2.06 -12.10 19.96
CA ALA A 204 -0.96 -13.08 19.98
C ALA A 204 -1.31 -14.32 19.13
N VAL A 205 -2.54 -14.85 19.26
CA VAL A 205 -3.01 -15.97 18.44
C VAL A 205 -3.06 -15.60 16.96
N VAL A 206 -3.67 -14.45 16.62
CA VAL A 206 -3.80 -13.98 15.24
C VAL A 206 -2.42 -13.71 14.62
N CYS A 207 -1.53 -13.01 15.32
CA CYS A 207 -0.18 -12.73 14.84
C CYS A 207 0.63 -14.02 14.66
N SER A 208 0.49 -14.99 15.57
CA SER A 208 1.17 -16.29 15.43
C SER A 208 0.69 -17.06 14.20
N GLY A 209 -0.62 -17.06 13.93
CA GLY A 209 -1.19 -17.66 12.72
C GLY A 209 -0.70 -16.98 11.44
N LEU A 210 -0.72 -15.65 11.39
CA LEU A 210 -0.23 -14.87 10.25
C LEU A 210 1.28 -15.05 10.03
N PHE A 211 2.06 -15.11 11.12
CA PHE A 211 3.49 -15.37 11.06
C PHE A 211 3.78 -16.78 10.54
N TYR A 212 3.01 -17.78 10.97
CA TYR A 212 3.11 -19.14 10.44
C TYR A 212 2.81 -19.19 8.93
N MET A 213 1.74 -18.54 8.46
CA MET A 213 1.44 -18.44 7.03
C MET A 213 2.61 -17.77 6.26
N PHE A 214 3.23 -16.75 6.84
CA PHE A 214 4.41 -16.11 6.25
C PHE A 214 5.62 -17.07 6.16
N LEU A 215 5.88 -17.87 7.18
CA LEU A 215 6.95 -18.87 7.18
C LEU A 215 6.72 -19.94 6.11
N GLN A 216 5.48 -20.43 5.99
CA GLN A 216 5.11 -21.40 4.95
C GLN A 216 5.31 -20.82 3.54
N LEU A 217 4.88 -19.58 3.29
CA LEU A 217 5.13 -18.88 2.01
C LEU A 217 6.62 -18.67 1.71
N SER A 218 7.45 -18.59 2.74
CA SER A 218 8.89 -18.37 2.61
C SER A 218 9.68 -19.69 2.61
N GLU A 219 9.01 -20.85 2.70
CA GLU A 219 9.60 -22.19 2.81
C GLU A 219 10.61 -22.34 3.97
N ILE A 220 10.45 -21.54 5.02
CA ILE A 220 11.33 -21.56 6.20
C ILE A 220 10.86 -22.69 7.13
N LYS A 221 11.53 -23.83 7.05
CA LYS A 221 11.21 -25.04 7.84
C LYS A 221 11.68 -24.99 9.30
N SER A 222 12.67 -24.16 9.63
CA SER A 222 13.21 -24.03 10.99
C SER A 222 13.52 -22.58 11.33
N LEU A 223 13.18 -22.18 12.57
CA LEU A 223 13.44 -20.84 13.12
C LEU A 223 14.88 -20.72 13.63
N ASP A 224 15.84 -20.82 12.71
CA ASP A 224 17.24 -20.52 12.98
C ASP A 224 17.55 -19.10 12.46
N PHE A 225 18.07 -18.24 13.35
CA PHE A 225 18.41 -16.86 13.03
C PHE A 225 19.39 -16.77 11.86
N GLU A 226 20.37 -17.67 11.80
CA GLU A 226 21.37 -17.66 10.73
C GLU A 226 20.76 -18.09 9.39
N ARG A 227 19.78 -19.00 9.41
CA ARG A 227 19.00 -19.38 8.22
C ARG A 227 18.16 -18.21 7.72
N ILE A 228 17.47 -17.50 8.63
CA ILE A 228 16.66 -16.32 8.27
C ILE A 228 17.55 -15.23 7.65
N ARG A 229 18.73 -14.98 8.24
CA ARG A 229 19.71 -14.03 7.72
C ARG A 229 20.16 -14.41 6.31
N ARG A 230 20.56 -15.67 6.10
CA ARG A 230 20.95 -16.17 4.77
C ARG A 230 19.83 -16.08 3.75
N PHE A 231 18.60 -16.41 4.14
CA PHE A 231 17.42 -16.31 3.26
C PHE A 231 17.15 -14.85 2.83
N ASN A 232 17.26 -13.90 3.75
CA ASN A 232 17.13 -12.48 3.44
C ASN A 232 18.22 -12.01 2.48
N VAL A 233 19.49 -12.38 2.73
CA VAL A 233 20.60 -12.06 1.83
C VAL A 233 20.37 -12.67 0.44
N PHE A 234 19.95 -13.93 0.36
CA PHE A 234 19.62 -14.58 -0.91
C PHE A 234 18.49 -13.84 -1.65
N SER A 235 17.45 -13.42 -0.93
CA SER A 235 16.36 -12.62 -1.49
C SER A 235 16.83 -11.26 -2.01
N LEU A 236 17.82 -10.63 -1.39
CA LEU A 236 18.39 -9.37 -1.88
C LEU A 236 19.27 -9.59 -3.12
N MET A 237 20.02 -10.69 -3.14
CA MET A 237 20.93 -11.03 -4.24
C MET A 237 20.20 -11.48 -5.50
N SER A 238 18.97 -12.00 -5.40
CA SER A 238 18.15 -12.37 -6.57
C SER A 238 17.79 -11.17 -7.46
N PHE A 239 17.94 -9.93 -6.96
CA PHE A 239 17.73 -8.71 -7.72
C PHE A 239 18.99 -8.21 -8.44
N LYS A 240 20.15 -8.86 -8.29
CA LYS A 240 21.43 -8.36 -8.82
C LYS A 240 21.41 -8.18 -10.34
N ASP A 241 20.71 -9.06 -11.04
CA ASP A 241 20.59 -9.03 -12.50
C ASP A 241 19.42 -8.13 -12.97
N SER A 242 18.72 -7.48 -12.04
CA SER A 242 17.67 -6.52 -12.41
C SER A 242 18.29 -5.19 -12.84
N GLY A 243 17.80 -4.59 -13.93
CA GLY A 243 18.27 -3.29 -14.42
C GLY A 243 18.03 -2.10 -13.48
N THR A 244 17.45 -2.32 -12.29
CA THR A 244 17.22 -1.31 -11.25
C THR A 244 17.74 -1.73 -9.88
N TYR A 245 18.71 -2.67 -9.85
CA TYR A 245 19.34 -3.17 -8.63
C TYR A 245 19.99 -2.06 -7.81
N ILE A 246 19.94 -2.22 -6.48
CA ILE A 246 20.61 -1.34 -5.53
C ILE A 246 21.33 -2.23 -4.52
N PRO A 247 22.61 -2.00 -4.18
CA PRO A 247 23.33 -2.79 -3.19
C PRO A 247 22.93 -2.41 -1.75
N ILE A 248 21.68 -2.68 -1.37
CA ILE A 248 21.12 -2.29 -0.06
C ILE A 248 21.76 -3.03 1.12
N ILE A 249 22.49 -4.13 0.86
CA ILE A 249 23.19 -4.90 1.89
C ILE A 249 24.25 -4.03 2.57
N GLU A 250 24.99 -3.25 1.78
CA GLU A 250 26.13 -2.42 2.19
C GLU A 250 25.71 -1.13 2.90
N TYR A 251 24.44 -0.77 2.83
CA TYR A 251 23.93 0.49 3.35
C TYR A 251 23.76 0.46 4.88
N SER A 252 23.97 1.60 5.53
CA SER A 252 23.56 1.77 6.92
C SER A 252 22.04 1.68 7.05
N TYR A 253 21.54 1.20 8.19
CA TYR A 253 20.10 0.97 8.37
C TYR A 253 19.21 2.20 8.10
N PRO A 254 19.57 3.42 8.56
CA PRO A 254 18.83 4.64 8.21
C PRO A 254 18.82 4.91 6.70
N TYR A 255 19.94 4.65 6.02
CA TYR A 255 20.03 4.84 4.58
C TYR A 255 19.23 3.79 3.79
N LYS A 256 19.06 2.56 4.32
CA LYS A 256 18.12 1.57 3.77
C LYS A 256 16.69 2.09 3.81
N LEU A 257 16.26 2.61 4.95
CA LEU A 257 14.92 3.20 5.11
C LEU A 257 14.72 4.41 4.19
N PHE A 258 15.70 5.32 4.15
CA PHE A 258 15.66 6.46 3.23
C PHE A 258 15.53 6.02 1.77
N THR A 259 16.32 5.02 1.36
CA THR A 259 16.26 4.45 0.02
C THR A 259 14.88 3.86 -0.26
N PHE A 260 14.34 3.09 0.68
CA PHE A 260 13.00 2.49 0.52
C PHE A 260 11.89 3.52 0.46
N TYR A 261 11.97 4.66 1.17
CA TYR A 261 10.88 5.65 1.19
C TYR A 261 10.99 6.70 0.09
N PHE A 262 12.19 7.19 -0.19
CA PHE A 262 12.38 8.44 -0.94
C PHE A 262 13.22 8.30 -2.20
N ARG A 263 13.89 7.16 -2.43
CA ARG A 263 14.61 6.91 -3.69
C ARG A 263 13.77 6.06 -4.66
N PRO A 264 13.96 6.15 -5.99
CA PRO A 264 14.97 6.95 -6.69
C PRO A 264 14.69 8.46 -6.62
N LEU A 265 15.76 9.27 -6.57
CA LEU A 265 15.74 10.71 -6.78
C LEU A 265 15.86 11.04 -8.28
N PHE A 266 15.83 12.34 -8.61
CA PHE A 266 16.05 12.81 -9.98
C PHE A 266 17.39 12.27 -10.52
N THR A 267 17.41 11.82 -11.78
CA THR A 267 18.56 11.20 -12.50
C THR A 267 19.04 9.80 -12.08
N GLU A 268 18.52 9.19 -11.01
CA GLU A 268 19.02 7.86 -10.59
C GLU A 268 18.62 6.71 -11.52
N ILE A 269 17.57 6.90 -12.32
CA ILE A 269 17.13 5.93 -13.33
C ILE A 269 17.03 6.67 -14.67
N PRO A 270 17.88 6.34 -15.66
CA PRO A 270 17.92 7.02 -16.96
C PRO A 270 16.82 6.49 -17.90
N SER A 271 15.57 6.54 -17.46
CA SER A 271 14.40 6.21 -18.28
C SER A 271 13.29 7.23 -18.02
N LEU A 272 12.38 7.41 -18.99
CA LEU A 272 11.25 8.33 -18.83
C LEU A 272 10.43 8.00 -17.58
N TYR A 273 10.15 6.70 -17.35
CA TYR A 273 9.51 6.22 -16.14
C TYR A 273 10.31 6.56 -14.87
N GLY A 274 11.63 6.35 -14.93
CA GLY A 274 12.56 6.68 -13.85
C GLY A 274 12.57 8.16 -13.46
N ILE A 275 12.55 9.05 -14.45
CA ILE A 275 12.49 10.50 -14.25
C ILE A 275 11.18 10.91 -13.58
N VAL A 276 10.04 10.42 -14.08
CA VAL A 276 8.72 10.70 -13.50
C VAL A 276 8.63 10.21 -12.06
N LEU A 277 9.08 8.98 -11.80
CA LEU A 277 9.14 8.41 -10.45
C LEU A 277 10.08 9.21 -9.53
N GLY A 278 11.22 9.66 -10.05
CA GLY A 278 12.17 10.50 -9.32
C GLY A 278 11.58 11.86 -8.93
N LEU A 279 10.88 12.52 -9.85
CA LEU A 279 10.19 13.80 -9.59
C LEU A 279 9.09 13.62 -8.53
N GLU A 280 8.28 12.56 -8.63
CA GLU A 280 7.28 12.23 -7.63
C GLU A 280 7.91 12.01 -6.25
N ASN A 281 9.00 11.24 -6.17
CA ASN A 281 9.69 10.98 -4.92
C ASN A 281 10.31 12.24 -4.31
N VAL A 282 10.84 13.16 -5.12
CA VAL A 282 11.34 14.47 -4.65
C VAL A 282 10.20 15.31 -4.07
N LEU A 283 9.04 15.32 -4.73
CA LEU A 283 7.85 16.01 -4.24
C LEU A 283 7.38 15.43 -2.90
N VAL A 284 7.33 14.11 -2.81
CA VAL A 284 6.96 13.38 -1.59
C VAL A 284 7.97 13.67 -0.48
N LEU A 285 9.27 13.57 -0.76
CA LEU A 285 10.35 13.88 0.18
C LEU A 285 10.23 15.31 0.70
N THR A 286 10.02 16.28 -0.19
CA THR A 286 9.85 17.69 0.17
C THR A 286 8.63 17.88 1.07
N ALA A 287 7.50 17.24 0.75
CA ALA A 287 6.31 17.30 1.60
C ALA A 287 6.56 16.70 3.00
N HIS A 288 7.29 15.59 3.09
CA HIS A 288 7.67 14.97 4.37
C HIS A 288 8.62 15.86 5.18
N LEU A 289 9.63 16.46 4.54
CA LEU A 289 10.56 17.38 5.21
C LEU A 289 9.83 18.62 5.73
N LEU A 290 8.95 19.22 4.92
CA LEU A 290 8.12 20.35 5.34
C LEU A 290 7.21 19.97 6.52
N ALA A 291 6.52 18.82 6.44
CA ALA A 291 5.67 18.36 7.53
C ALA A 291 6.47 18.06 8.80
N PHE A 292 7.69 17.52 8.67
CA PHE A 292 8.57 17.26 9.80
C PHE A 292 9.01 18.57 10.48
N VAL A 293 9.45 19.57 9.71
CA VAL A 293 9.80 20.89 10.24
C VAL A 293 8.59 21.54 10.91
N LEU A 294 7.43 21.53 10.28
CA LEU A 294 6.19 22.08 10.84
C LEU A 294 5.75 21.34 12.10
N PHE A 295 5.93 20.02 12.15
CA PHE A 295 5.69 19.21 13.34
C PHE A 295 6.60 19.64 14.49
N LEU A 296 7.91 19.79 14.27
CA LEU A 296 8.83 20.23 15.31
C LEU A 296 8.48 21.63 15.84
N LEU A 297 8.12 22.57 14.95
CA LEU A 297 7.77 23.93 15.31
C LEU A 297 6.42 24.03 16.06
N HIS A 298 5.48 23.12 15.79
CA HIS A 298 4.09 23.24 16.25
C HIS A 298 3.55 21.98 16.94
N TYR A 299 4.40 21.09 17.44
CA TYR A 299 3.99 19.77 17.95
C TYR A 299 2.88 19.83 19.00
N LYS A 300 2.87 20.86 19.86
CA LYS A 300 1.84 21.07 20.90
C LYS A 300 0.44 21.36 20.35
N LYS A 301 0.35 21.87 19.12
CA LYS A 301 -0.91 22.23 18.45
C LYS A 301 -1.48 21.06 17.64
N LEU A 302 -0.68 20.03 17.38
CA LEU A 302 -1.04 18.94 16.49
C LEU A 302 -1.75 17.82 17.26
N VAL A 303 -2.95 17.46 16.81
CA VAL A 303 -3.72 16.35 17.37
C VAL A 303 -3.88 15.28 16.30
N PHE A 304 -3.36 14.08 16.58
CA PHE A 304 -3.44 12.97 15.63
C PHE A 304 -4.58 12.02 16.01
N PRO A 305 -5.58 11.83 15.11
CA PRO A 305 -6.51 10.71 15.18
C PRO A 305 -5.78 9.37 15.35
N LEU A 306 -6.44 8.42 16.03
CA LEU A 306 -5.88 7.09 16.28
C LEU A 306 -5.40 6.39 14.99
N VAL A 307 -6.16 6.52 13.91
CA VAL A 307 -5.82 5.91 12.61
C VAL A 307 -4.50 6.46 12.04
N PHE A 308 -4.17 7.73 12.24
CA PHE A 308 -2.90 8.27 11.77
C PHE A 308 -1.72 7.72 12.54
N LYS A 309 -1.89 7.45 13.84
CA LYS A 309 -0.89 6.73 14.63
C LYS A 309 -0.71 5.31 14.10
N VAL A 310 -1.80 4.62 13.78
CA VAL A 310 -1.76 3.29 13.13
C VAL A 310 -1.02 3.35 11.80
N ILE A 311 -1.28 4.33 10.94
CA ILE A 311 -0.59 4.50 9.65
C ILE A 311 0.92 4.71 9.86
N LEU A 312 1.32 5.54 10.82
CA LEU A 312 2.74 5.78 11.11
C LEU A 312 3.44 4.55 11.66
N ILE A 313 2.79 3.79 12.54
CA ILE A 313 3.32 2.51 13.05
C ILE A 313 3.42 1.49 11.91
N PHE A 314 2.40 1.42 11.06
CA PHE A 314 2.39 0.56 9.88
C PHE A 314 3.51 0.92 8.92
N ALA A 315 3.78 2.20 8.72
CA ALA A 315 4.93 2.64 7.96
C ALA A 315 6.22 2.14 8.59
N LEU A 316 6.45 2.47 9.86
CA LEU A 316 7.69 2.12 10.55
C LEU A 316 8.00 0.62 10.46
N ILE A 317 7.03 -0.24 10.80
CA ILE A 317 7.18 -1.70 10.76
C ILE A 317 7.41 -2.20 9.33
N SER A 318 6.62 -1.70 8.38
CA SER A 318 6.76 -2.09 6.97
C SER A 318 8.14 -1.74 6.44
N GLY A 319 8.62 -0.51 6.68
CA GLY A 319 9.96 -0.09 6.29
C GLY A 319 11.04 -0.99 6.88
N VAL A 320 10.95 -1.30 8.17
CA VAL A 320 11.90 -2.17 8.89
C VAL A 320 11.98 -3.58 8.29
N LEU A 321 10.85 -4.16 7.88
CA LEU A 321 10.80 -5.53 7.37
C LEU A 321 11.09 -5.62 5.87
N ILE A 322 10.63 -4.64 5.08
CA ILE A 322 10.72 -4.65 3.61
C ILE A 322 12.17 -4.44 3.14
N VAL A 323 12.93 -3.56 3.80
CA VAL A 323 14.35 -3.29 3.45
C VAL A 323 15.26 -4.51 3.61
N GLN A 324 14.81 -5.53 4.33
CA GLN A 324 15.56 -6.78 4.53
C GLN A 324 15.37 -7.77 3.37
N ARG A 325 14.35 -7.58 2.51
CA ARG A 325 13.96 -8.57 1.50
C ARG A 325 14.03 -8.10 0.06
N TYR A 326 13.94 -6.80 -0.18
CA TYR A 326 13.89 -6.27 -1.54
C TYR A 326 15.06 -5.33 -1.83
N SER A 327 15.60 -5.43 -3.05
CA SER A 327 16.81 -4.73 -3.47
C SER A 327 16.67 -4.18 -4.91
N GLY A 328 15.76 -3.23 -5.13
CA GLY A 328 15.65 -2.57 -6.43
C GLY A 328 14.60 -1.47 -6.49
N PHE A 329 14.79 -0.48 -7.34
CA PHE A 329 13.88 0.69 -7.40
C PHE A 329 12.49 0.31 -7.87
N GLY A 330 12.35 -0.60 -8.85
CA GLY A 330 11.03 -1.03 -9.34
C GLY A 330 10.20 -1.71 -8.26
N ILE A 331 10.79 -2.65 -7.52
CA ILE A 331 10.11 -3.36 -6.43
C ILE A 331 9.81 -2.44 -5.24
N PHE A 332 10.66 -1.45 -4.97
CA PHE A 332 10.35 -0.40 -3.99
C PHE A 332 9.19 0.46 -4.44
N ALA A 333 9.19 0.95 -5.69
CA ALA A 333 8.09 1.75 -6.23
C ALA A 333 6.74 1.02 -6.11
N ARG A 334 6.72 -0.28 -6.46
CA ARG A 334 5.57 -1.17 -6.33
C ARG A 334 5.09 -1.35 -4.89
N THR A 335 6.02 -1.60 -3.98
CA THR A 335 5.68 -1.89 -2.57
C THR A 335 5.28 -0.63 -1.82
N LYS A 336 5.88 0.53 -2.15
CA LYS A 336 5.54 1.84 -1.59
C LYS A 336 4.06 2.19 -1.77
N VAL A 337 3.43 1.78 -2.87
CA VAL A 337 2.02 2.09 -3.15
C VAL A 337 1.07 1.59 -2.05
N MET A 338 1.41 0.51 -1.36
CA MET A 338 0.62 -0.01 -0.23
C MET A 338 0.67 0.86 1.02
N LEU A 339 1.57 1.85 1.07
CA LEU A 339 1.90 2.57 2.30
C LEU A 339 2.00 4.08 2.11
N GLN A 340 2.83 4.53 1.16
CA GLN A 340 3.16 5.92 0.92
C GLN A 340 1.94 6.83 0.72
N PRO A 341 0.89 6.44 -0.04
CA PRO A 341 -0.30 7.28 -0.17
C PRO A 341 -0.98 7.55 1.18
N PHE A 342 -0.99 6.56 2.09
CA PHE A 342 -1.58 6.69 3.42
C PHE A 342 -0.71 7.53 4.36
N VAL A 343 0.61 7.38 4.31
CA VAL A 343 1.53 8.26 5.06
C VAL A 343 1.37 9.70 4.61
N MET A 344 1.20 9.92 3.30
CA MET A 344 0.95 11.25 2.77
C MET A 344 -0.39 11.84 3.26
N VAL A 345 -1.43 11.05 3.56
CA VAL A 345 -2.64 11.56 4.25
C VAL A 345 -2.27 12.20 5.59
N VAL A 346 -1.35 11.60 6.35
CA VAL A 346 -0.86 12.13 7.63
C VAL A 346 -0.07 13.42 7.43
N VAL A 347 0.77 13.49 6.40
CA VAL A 347 1.50 14.71 6.02
C VAL A 347 0.53 15.85 5.69
N LEU A 348 -0.48 15.59 4.86
CA LEU A 348 -1.48 16.58 4.50
C LEU A 348 -2.36 17.00 5.69
N TRP A 349 -2.61 16.10 6.64
CA TRP A 349 -3.31 16.45 7.88
C TRP A 349 -2.54 17.49 8.71
N ILE A 350 -1.21 17.38 8.79
CA ILE A 350 -0.38 18.37 9.49
C ILE A 350 -0.56 19.75 8.83
N PHE A 351 -0.54 19.82 7.50
CA PHE A 351 -0.79 21.07 6.78
C PHE A 351 -2.21 21.61 7.03
N ALA A 352 -3.21 20.74 7.04
CA ALA A 352 -4.60 21.10 7.27
C ALA A 352 -4.84 21.68 8.67
N GLN A 353 -4.29 21.04 9.70
CA GLN A 353 -4.43 21.51 11.09
C GLN A 353 -3.73 22.84 11.37
N LEU A 354 -2.61 23.12 10.69
CA LEU A 354 -1.90 24.38 10.89
C LEU A 354 -2.56 25.54 10.15
N LYS A 355 -3.24 25.25 9.04
CA LYS A 355 -3.98 26.25 8.27
C LYS A 355 -5.32 26.60 8.90
N ASN A 356 -6.09 25.59 9.29
CA ASN A 356 -7.34 25.80 9.99
C ASN A 356 -6.97 26.13 11.44
N LYS A 357 -7.05 27.40 11.86
CA LYS A 357 -6.97 27.78 13.29
C LYS A 357 -7.77 26.75 14.10
N PRO A 358 -7.25 26.28 15.25
CA PRO A 358 -7.79 25.10 15.92
C PRO A 358 -9.29 25.27 16.11
N ILE A 359 -10.06 24.33 15.54
CA ILE A 359 -11.44 24.15 15.95
C ILE A 359 -11.36 23.86 17.44
N ALA A 360 -11.86 24.80 18.23
CA ALA A 360 -11.97 24.65 19.66
C ALA A 360 -12.59 23.29 19.96
N SER A 361 -11.98 22.59 20.91
CA SER A 361 -12.49 21.40 21.57
C SER A 361 -14.02 21.34 21.60
N SER A 362 -14.60 20.31 20.98
CA SER A 362 -15.95 19.87 21.30
C SER A 362 -16.01 18.33 21.28
N GLN A 363 -15.68 17.79 22.46
CA GLN A 363 -16.11 16.51 23.07
C GLN A 363 -15.64 15.18 22.45
#